data_AF-A0A178AZ91-F1
#
_entry.id   AF-A0A178AZ91-F1
#
_cell.length_a   1.000
_cell.length_b   1.000
_cell.length_c   1.000
_cell.angle_alpha   90.00
_cell.angle_beta   90.00
_cell.angle_gamma   90.00
#
_symmetry.space_group_name_H-M   'P 1'
#
loop_
_entity.id
_entity.type
_entity.pdbx_description
1 polymer ?
#
loop_
_entity_poly.entity_id
_entity_poly.type
_entity_poly.pdbx_seq_one_letter_code
_entity_poly.pdbx_strand_id
1 'polypeptide(L)'
;MHIKNPQSALLSNHEVLLHLRKELAEYTGNDDTGRKRAQPSGLGHMLRDGIAYLETTDYTVDNLATTHPTRPMTLYKGEHSLFRKLAPKYRLNKAEYLQLYNLRPTSQVMLELIIEEAGTRFTEEQLLDILEICRAVFEEDEAEIPDDAEFKYIEPIPNKLLGARKTKKKGGTRKKA
;
A
#
# COMPACT_ATOMS: atom_id res chain seq x y z
N MET A 1 24.29 -11.03 -16.31
CA MET A 1 23.04 -10.73 -15.56
C MET A 1 21.92 -10.56 -16.59
N HIS A 2 20.79 -11.26 -16.44
CA HIS A 2 19.64 -11.13 -17.34
C HIS A 2 18.38 -10.88 -16.52
N ILE A 3 17.58 -9.90 -16.94
CA ILE A 3 16.33 -9.53 -16.28
C ILE A 3 15.22 -10.45 -16.78
N LYS A 4 14.60 -11.22 -15.87
CA LYS A 4 13.49 -12.13 -16.21
C LYS A 4 12.14 -11.40 -16.25
N ASN A 5 11.89 -10.57 -15.25
CA ASN A 5 10.69 -9.77 -15.15
C ASN A 5 11.09 -8.37 -14.64
N PRO A 6 10.94 -7.31 -15.46
CA PRO A 6 11.33 -5.95 -15.07
C PRO A 6 10.43 -5.35 -13.98
N GLN A 7 9.17 -5.76 -13.88
CA GLN A 7 8.22 -5.24 -12.90
C GLN A 7 7.48 -6.41 -12.22
N SER A 8 8.14 -7.01 -11.23
CA SER A 8 7.59 -8.15 -10.49
C SER A 8 6.54 -7.74 -9.45
N ALA A 9 6.72 -6.58 -8.81
CA ALA A 9 5.86 -6.10 -7.74
C ALA A 9 5.81 -4.58 -7.68
N LEU A 10 4.77 -4.05 -7.03
CA LEU A 10 4.69 -2.67 -6.57
C LEU A 10 4.82 -2.70 -5.05
N LEU A 11 5.75 -1.90 -4.51
CA LEU A 11 6.00 -1.81 -3.08
C LEU A 11 5.70 -0.38 -2.63
N SER A 12 5.00 -0.28 -1.50
CA SER A 12 4.74 0.99 -0.82
C SER A 12 5.98 1.51 -0.12
N ASN A 13 6.00 2.81 0.13
CA ASN A 13 7.10 3.48 0.85
C ASN A 13 7.32 2.85 2.23
N HIS A 14 6.26 2.40 2.89
CA HIS A 14 6.35 1.74 4.19
C HIS A 14 6.99 0.34 4.10
N GLU A 15 6.63 -0.49 3.11
CA GLU A 15 7.29 -1.80 2.87
C GLU A 15 8.78 -1.64 2.66
N VAL A 16 9.14 -0.65 1.85
CA VAL A 16 10.54 -0.35 1.55
C VAL A 16 11.26 0.11 2.81
N LEU A 17 10.67 1.00 3.61
CA LEU A 17 11.28 1.46 4.87
C LEU A 17 11.52 0.30 5.85
N LEU A 18 10.52 -0.55 6.08
CA LEU A 18 10.65 -1.73 6.94
C LEU A 18 11.77 -2.66 6.44
N HIS A 19 11.83 -2.89 5.13
CA HIS A 19 12.85 -3.73 4.54
C HIS A 19 14.26 -3.14 4.71
N LEU A 20 14.44 -1.83 4.47
CA LEU A 20 15.72 -1.15 4.65
C LEU A 20 16.19 -1.18 6.11
N ARG A 21 15.27 -0.95 7.06
CA ARG A 21 15.57 -1.04 8.51
C ARG A 21 15.97 -2.45 8.92
N LYS A 22 15.26 -3.47 8.42
CA LYS A 22 15.61 -4.88 8.66
C LYS A 22 17.00 -5.20 8.11
N GLU A 23 17.29 -4.84 6.86
CA GLU A 23 18.60 -5.09 6.24
C GLU A 23 19.72 -4.39 7.03
N LEU A 24 19.51 -3.15 7.47
CA LEU A 24 20.47 -2.42 8.31
C LEU A 24 20.70 -3.11 9.67
N ALA A 25 19.65 -3.69 10.26
CA ALA A 25 19.74 -4.44 11.52
C ALA A 25 20.62 -5.70 11.37
N GLU A 26 20.52 -6.42 10.24
CA GLU A 26 21.35 -7.60 9.95
C GLU A 26 22.85 -7.27 9.89
N TYR A 27 23.22 -6.09 9.35
CA TYR A 27 24.61 -5.68 9.30
C TYR A 27 25.15 -5.15 10.64
N THR A 28 24.29 -4.50 11.42
CA THR A 28 24.67 -3.94 12.74
C THR A 28 24.67 -5.00 13.85
N GLY A 29 24.05 -6.16 13.61
CA GLY A 29 23.93 -7.26 14.58
C GLY A 29 22.83 -7.02 15.62
N ASN A 30 21.85 -6.16 15.29
CA ASN A 30 20.69 -5.86 16.11
C ASN A 30 19.48 -6.75 15.75
N ASP A 31 19.68 -7.78 14.91
CA ASP A 31 18.64 -8.64 14.32
C ASP A 31 18.38 -9.95 15.10
N ASP A 32 18.67 -9.98 16.41
CA ASP A 32 18.64 -11.16 17.28
C ASP A 32 19.58 -12.33 16.89
N THR A 33 20.21 -12.29 15.71
CA THR A 33 21.14 -13.34 15.27
C THR A 33 22.57 -13.12 15.79
N GLY A 34 22.88 -11.89 16.24
CA GLY A 34 24.18 -11.48 16.76
C GLY A 34 25.31 -11.51 15.72
N ARG A 35 24.98 -11.70 14.43
CA ARG A 35 25.97 -11.81 13.35
C ARG A 35 26.28 -10.42 12.81
N LYS A 36 27.47 -9.90 13.13
CA LYS A 36 27.97 -8.66 12.50
C LYS A 36 28.67 -9.00 11.19
N ARG A 37 28.05 -8.63 10.07
CA ARG A 37 28.64 -8.75 8.73
C ARG A 37 29.28 -7.42 8.34
N ALA A 38 30.40 -7.47 7.62
CA ALA A 38 30.97 -6.26 7.02
C ALA A 38 30.01 -5.76 5.93
N GLN A 39 29.47 -4.56 6.14
CA GLN A 39 28.57 -3.94 5.18
C GLN A 39 29.36 -3.43 3.96
N PRO A 40 28.97 -3.79 2.72
CA PRO A 40 29.55 -3.21 1.52
C PRO A 40 29.30 -1.69 1.48
N SER A 41 30.30 -0.90 1.09
CA SER A 41 30.23 0.57 1.12
C SER A 41 29.05 1.14 0.32
N GLY A 42 28.84 0.66 -0.91
CA GLY A 42 27.73 1.11 -1.76
C GLY A 42 26.35 0.82 -1.16
N LEU A 43 26.19 -0.34 -0.52
CA LEU A 43 24.96 -0.69 0.19
C LEU A 43 24.75 0.21 1.41
N GLY A 44 25.82 0.49 2.16
CA GLY A 44 25.77 1.39 3.32
C GLY A 44 25.27 2.79 2.97
N HIS A 45 25.71 3.36 1.84
CA HIS A 45 25.20 4.63 1.34
C HIS A 45 23.72 4.53 0.95
N MET A 46 23.35 3.50 0.16
CA MET A 46 21.97 3.32 -0.28
C MET A 46 20.99 3.15 0.89
N LEU A 47 21.34 2.36 1.91
CA LEU A 47 20.49 2.18 3.09
C LEU A 47 20.33 3.49 3.85
N ARG A 48 21.43 4.22 4.06
CA ARG A 48 21.40 5.51 4.77
C ARG A 48 20.53 6.54 4.05
N ASP A 49 20.77 6.73 2.76
CA ASP A 49 20.09 7.74 1.96
C ASP A 49 18.61 7.38 1.76
N GLY A 50 18.31 6.09 1.54
CA GLY A 50 16.94 5.60 1.38
C GLY A 50 16.12 5.73 2.66
N ILE A 51 16.70 5.39 3.81
CA ILE A 51 16.06 5.57 5.12
C ILE A 51 15.84 7.07 5.38
N ALA A 52 16.87 7.91 5.21
CA ALA A 52 16.76 9.35 5.43
C ALA A 52 15.67 10.00 4.55
N TYR A 53 15.55 9.59 3.29
CA TYR A 53 14.50 10.07 2.39
C TYR A 53 13.10 9.69 2.89
N LEU A 54 12.91 8.43 3.29
CA LEU A 54 11.60 7.91 3.73
C LEU A 54 11.19 8.38 5.14
N GLU A 55 12.15 8.80 5.96
CA GLU A 55 11.95 9.37 7.30
C GLU A 55 11.88 10.91 7.30
N THR A 56 11.99 11.55 6.13
CA THR A 56 11.88 13.02 6.04
C THR A 56 10.51 13.47 6.55
N THR A 57 10.48 14.54 7.36
CA THR A 57 9.29 15.04 8.07
C THR A 57 8.08 15.37 7.20
N ASP A 58 8.30 15.64 5.92
CA ASP A 58 7.24 15.89 4.93
C ASP A 58 6.43 14.62 4.64
N TYR A 59 6.97 13.44 4.95
CA TYR A 59 6.30 12.15 4.85
C TYR A 59 5.77 11.71 6.22
N THR A 60 4.48 11.37 6.29
CA THR A 60 3.82 10.83 7.49
C THR A 60 4.20 9.37 7.79
N VAL A 61 5.23 8.85 7.12
CA VAL A 61 5.65 7.44 7.19
C VAL A 61 6.39 7.14 8.49
N ASP A 62 7.13 8.09 9.06
CA ASP A 62 7.95 7.86 10.26
C ASP A 62 7.12 7.67 11.53
N ASN A 63 5.98 8.38 11.66
CA ASN A 63 5.02 8.14 12.74
C ASN A 63 4.53 6.68 12.73
N LEU A 64 4.30 6.08 11.55
CA LEU A 64 3.85 4.70 11.49
C LEU A 64 4.94 3.73 11.97
N ALA A 65 6.18 3.96 11.56
CA ALA A 65 7.27 3.05 11.85
C ALA A 65 7.76 3.13 13.32
N THR A 66 7.45 4.23 14.01
CA THR A 66 7.74 4.42 15.44
C THR A 66 6.59 3.95 16.33
N THR A 67 5.34 4.22 15.93
CA THR A 67 4.16 3.78 16.70
C THR A 67 3.98 2.26 16.59
N HIS A 68 4.49 1.63 15.51
CA HIS A 68 4.18 0.25 15.14
C HIS A 68 5.42 -0.54 14.67
N PRO A 69 6.39 -0.77 15.57
CA PRO A 69 7.70 -1.32 15.21
C PRO A 69 7.68 -2.79 14.77
N THR A 70 6.67 -3.56 15.16
CA THR A 70 6.54 -5.00 14.89
C THR A 70 5.42 -5.35 13.94
N ARG A 71 4.67 -4.36 13.42
CA ARG A 71 3.54 -4.59 12.52
C ARG A 71 4.07 -5.05 11.16
N PRO A 72 3.82 -6.29 10.70
CA PRO A 72 3.78 -6.50 9.27
C PRO A 72 2.55 -5.74 8.77
N MET A 73 2.71 -4.80 7.84
CA MET A 73 1.81 -4.54 6.71
C MET A 73 0.27 -4.49 6.88
N THR A 74 -0.35 -4.37 8.05
CA THR A 74 -1.81 -4.65 8.12
C THR A 74 -2.71 -3.58 7.45
N LEU A 75 -2.14 -2.43 7.08
CA LEU A 75 -2.76 -1.47 6.15
C LEU A 75 -2.92 -2.02 4.73
N TYR A 76 -2.14 -3.03 4.35
CA TYR A 76 -1.94 -3.52 2.98
C TYR A 76 -2.42 -4.96 2.79
N LYS A 77 -2.53 -5.72 3.88
CA LYS A 77 -3.01 -7.11 3.88
C LYS A 77 -3.95 -7.35 5.05
N GLY A 78 -4.93 -8.23 4.85
CA GLY A 78 -5.91 -8.54 5.90
C GLY A 78 -7.24 -7.77 5.75
N GLU A 79 -8.10 -7.96 6.74
CA GLU A 79 -9.43 -7.34 6.80
C GLU A 79 -9.38 -5.83 7.08
N HIS A 80 -8.32 -5.39 7.75
CA HIS A 80 -8.05 -4.00 8.10
C HIS A 80 -7.37 -3.21 6.98
N SER A 81 -7.03 -3.86 5.86
CA SER A 81 -6.34 -3.17 4.77
C SER A 81 -7.24 -2.13 4.09
N LEU A 82 -6.66 -1.01 3.67
CA LEU A 82 -7.37 0.05 2.95
C LEU A 82 -8.01 -0.50 1.67
N PHE A 83 -7.30 -1.41 1.00
CA PHE A 83 -7.84 -2.14 -0.15
C PHE A 83 -9.12 -2.90 0.20
N ARG A 84 -9.17 -3.61 1.33
CA ARG A 84 -10.35 -4.39 1.72
C ARG A 84 -11.52 -3.50 2.13
N LYS A 85 -11.26 -2.34 2.72
CA LYS A 85 -12.29 -1.37 3.10
C LYS A 85 -12.87 -0.61 1.90
N LEU A 86 -12.04 -0.24 0.93
CA LEU A 86 -12.47 0.54 -0.25
C LEU A 86 -12.97 -0.31 -1.42
N ALA A 87 -12.33 -1.44 -1.74
CA ALA A 87 -12.64 -2.23 -2.92
C ALA A 87 -14.10 -2.74 -3.06
N PRO A 88 -14.85 -2.99 -1.98
CA PRO A 88 -16.26 -3.36 -2.09
C PRO A 88 -17.16 -2.25 -2.68
N LYS A 89 -16.83 -0.99 -2.42
CA LYS A 89 -17.64 0.19 -2.80
C LYS A 89 -17.05 0.96 -3.98
N TYR A 90 -15.72 1.07 -4.05
CA TYR A 90 -15.03 1.99 -4.93
C TYR A 90 -14.06 1.29 -5.88
N ARG A 91 -14.09 1.73 -7.13
CA ARG A 91 -13.19 1.23 -8.18
C ARG A 91 -11.98 2.14 -8.30
N LEU A 92 -10.91 1.75 -7.62
CA LEU A 92 -9.59 2.36 -7.70
C LEU A 92 -8.60 1.40 -8.39
N ASN A 93 -7.64 1.96 -9.13
CA ASN A 93 -6.56 1.21 -9.76
C ASN A 93 -5.42 0.93 -8.76
N LYS A 94 -4.55 -0.04 -9.06
CA LYS A 94 -3.41 -0.41 -8.20
C LYS A 94 -2.47 0.76 -7.92
N ALA A 95 -2.24 1.62 -8.91
CA ALA A 95 -1.41 2.81 -8.75
C ALA A 95 -2.04 3.84 -7.80
N GLU A 96 -3.37 4.03 -7.88
CA GLU A 96 -4.12 4.92 -6.99
C GLU A 96 -4.05 4.40 -5.54
N TYR A 97 -4.27 3.10 -5.33
CA TYR A 97 -4.08 2.49 -4.01
C TYR A 97 -2.66 2.72 -3.48
N LEU A 98 -1.64 2.49 -4.30
CA LEU A 98 -0.24 2.70 -3.92
C LEU A 98 0.01 4.16 -3.48
N GLN A 99 -0.54 5.12 -4.23
CA GLN A 99 -0.43 6.53 -3.88
C GLN A 99 -1.22 6.90 -2.62
N LEU A 100 -2.41 6.34 -2.40
CA LEU A 100 -3.17 6.52 -1.16
C LEU A 100 -2.35 6.06 0.05
N TYR A 101 -1.68 4.91 -0.06
CA TYR A 101 -0.81 4.41 1.00
C TYR A 101 0.42 5.27 1.25
N ASN A 102 1.03 5.80 0.18
CA ASN A 102 2.27 6.57 0.28
C ASN A 102 2.03 8.00 0.76
N LEU A 103 0.95 8.63 0.31
CA LEU A 103 0.69 10.06 0.52
C LEU A 103 -0.32 10.34 1.63
N ARG A 104 -1.23 9.40 1.94
CA ARG A 104 -2.24 9.51 3.01
C ARG A 104 -3.01 10.83 2.97
N PRO A 105 -3.89 11.01 1.96
CA PRO A 105 -4.60 12.27 1.80
C PRO A 105 -5.46 12.61 3.01
N THR A 106 -5.34 13.84 3.49
CA THR A 106 -6.15 14.40 4.58
C THR A 106 -7.18 15.42 4.10
N SER A 107 -7.11 15.80 2.82
CA SER A 107 -8.03 16.74 2.18
C SER A 107 -8.54 16.19 0.86
N GLN A 108 -9.72 16.64 0.45
CA GLN A 108 -10.31 16.28 -0.83
C GLN A 108 -9.45 16.73 -2.01
N VAL A 109 -8.84 17.92 -1.94
CA VAL A 109 -7.94 18.42 -3.00
C VAL A 109 -6.78 17.45 -3.23
N MET A 110 -6.20 16.92 -2.16
CA MET A 110 -5.12 15.94 -2.26
C MET A 110 -5.62 14.60 -2.84
N LEU A 111 -6.84 14.20 -2.50
CA LEU A 111 -7.48 13.00 -3.06
C LEU A 111 -7.72 13.14 -4.57
N GLU A 112 -8.13 14.32 -5.03
CA GLU A 112 -8.32 14.65 -6.45
C GLU A 112 -7.02 14.69 -7.26
N LEU A 113 -5.87 14.93 -6.60
CA LEU A 113 -4.54 14.82 -7.23
C LEU A 113 -4.06 13.36 -7.36
N ILE A 114 -4.54 12.48 -6.49
CA ILE A 114 -4.19 11.04 -6.47
C ILE A 114 -5.07 10.25 -7.44
N ILE A 115 -6.37 10.56 -7.48
CA ILE A 115 -7.34 9.84 -8.29
C ILE A 115 -7.54 10.58 -9.60
N GLU A 116 -7.18 9.93 -10.71
CA GLU A 116 -7.38 10.49 -12.05
C GLU A 116 -8.87 10.72 -12.32
N GLU A 117 -9.21 11.93 -12.76
CA GLU A 117 -10.58 12.37 -13.06
C GLU A 117 -11.56 12.11 -11.90
N ALA A 118 -11.12 12.33 -10.65
CA ALA A 118 -11.92 12.07 -9.44
C ALA A 118 -13.36 12.60 -9.51
N GLY A 119 -13.54 13.87 -9.91
CA GLY A 119 -14.85 14.52 -9.99
C GLY A 119 -15.77 13.99 -11.10
N THR A 120 -15.26 13.24 -12.07
CA THR A 120 -16.10 12.56 -13.08
C THR A 120 -16.46 11.13 -12.66
N ARG A 121 -15.60 10.48 -11.87
CA ARG A 121 -15.74 9.09 -11.43
C ARG A 121 -16.56 8.93 -10.15
N PHE A 122 -16.48 9.91 -9.26
CA PHE A 122 -17.07 9.86 -7.93
C PHE A 122 -17.84 11.15 -7.63
N THR A 123 -18.91 11.03 -6.86
CA THR A 123 -19.61 12.20 -6.31
C THR A 123 -18.81 12.80 -5.15
N GLU A 124 -19.09 14.06 -4.81
CA GLU A 124 -18.44 14.72 -3.66
C GLU A 124 -18.64 13.93 -2.36
N GLU A 125 -19.85 13.42 -2.11
CA GLU A 125 -20.15 12.54 -0.97
C GLU A 125 -19.29 11.28 -0.96
N GLN A 126 -19.04 10.68 -2.14
CA GLN A 126 -18.19 9.49 -2.26
C GLN A 126 -16.71 9.81 -2.00
N LEU A 127 -16.24 10.97 -2.46
CA LEU A 127 -14.87 11.42 -2.18
C LEU A 127 -14.67 11.68 -0.68
N LEU A 128 -15.66 12.25 -0.01
CA LEU A 128 -15.64 12.41 1.44
C LEU A 128 -15.66 11.06 2.18
N ASP A 129 -16.48 10.09 1.76
CA ASP A 129 -16.49 8.73 2.34
C ASP A 129 -15.14 8.02 2.12
N ILE A 130 -14.52 8.14 0.93
CA ILE A 130 -13.18 7.60 0.68
C ILE A 130 -12.15 8.23 1.64
N LEU A 131 -12.19 9.55 1.80
CA LEU A 131 -11.28 10.28 2.69
C LEU A 131 -11.47 9.84 4.15
N GLU A 132 -12.71 9.67 4.59
CA GLU A 132 -13.04 9.21 5.94
C GLU A 132 -12.57 7.77 6.17
N ILE A 133 -12.76 6.86 5.20
CA ILE A 133 -12.25 5.49 5.27
C ILE A 133 -10.71 5.49 5.34
N CYS A 134 -10.04 6.30 4.51
CA CYS A 134 -8.58 6.46 4.57
C CYS A 134 -8.15 6.90 5.97
N ARG A 135 -8.77 7.95 6.53
CA ARG A 135 -8.47 8.44 7.87
C ARG A 135 -8.69 7.35 8.92
N ALA A 136 -9.86 6.71 8.91
CA ALA A 136 -10.21 5.67 9.88
C ALA A 136 -9.24 4.49 9.84
N VAL A 137 -8.76 4.09 8.65
CA VAL A 137 -7.79 2.99 8.50
C VAL A 137 -6.38 3.39 8.94
N PHE A 138 -5.96 4.63 8.66
CA PHE A 138 -4.63 5.12 9.06
C PHE A 138 -4.54 5.53 10.53
N GLU A 139 -5.65 5.88 11.17
CA GLU A 139 -5.76 6.26 12.58
C GLU A 139 -6.34 5.15 13.48
N GLU A 140 -6.68 3.98 12.90
CA GLU A 140 -7.18 2.81 13.67
C GLU A 140 -6.17 2.48 14.77
N ASP A 141 -6.64 2.38 16.01
CA ASP A 141 -5.79 1.95 17.11
C ASP A 141 -5.32 0.52 16.80
N GLU A 142 -4.02 0.34 16.87
CA GLU A 142 -3.44 -1.00 16.89
C GLU A 142 -3.75 -1.59 18.27
N ALA A 143 -3.12 -2.61 18.81
CA ALA A 143 -3.64 -3.28 20.04
C ALA A 143 -5.06 -3.90 19.93
N GLU A 144 -6.03 -3.31 19.22
CA GLU A 144 -7.32 -3.89 18.85
C GLU A 144 -7.20 -4.84 17.65
N ILE A 145 -6.13 -4.73 16.86
CA ILE A 145 -5.88 -5.60 15.70
C ILE A 145 -5.12 -6.86 16.15
N PRO A 146 -5.68 -8.07 15.96
CA PRO A 146 -5.00 -9.30 16.32
C PRO A 146 -3.71 -9.53 15.53
N ASP A 147 -2.66 -10.05 16.19
CA ASP A 147 -1.36 -10.36 15.57
C ASP A 147 -1.47 -11.33 14.36
N ASP A 148 -2.51 -12.16 14.34
CA ASP A 148 -2.77 -13.16 13.30
C ASP A 148 -3.66 -12.64 12.15
N ALA A 149 -4.12 -11.39 12.21
CA ALA A 149 -5.10 -10.83 11.26
C ALA A 149 -4.66 -10.91 9.79
N GLU A 150 -3.35 -10.88 9.51
CA GLU A 150 -2.82 -10.96 8.14
C GLU A 150 -2.70 -12.37 7.58
N PHE A 151 -2.66 -13.37 8.46
CA PHE A 151 -2.51 -14.78 8.09
C PHE A 151 -3.86 -15.49 7.99
N LYS A 152 -4.93 -14.83 8.43
CA LYS A 152 -6.30 -15.30 8.23
C LYS A 152 -6.59 -15.42 6.73
N TYR A 153 -7.16 -16.55 6.35
CA TYR A 153 -7.66 -16.74 5.00
C TYR A 153 -8.83 -15.79 4.76
N ILE A 154 -8.72 -14.97 3.71
CA ILE A 154 -9.76 -14.04 3.30
C ILE A 154 -10.22 -14.44 1.91
N GLU A 155 -11.54 -14.52 1.73
CA GLU A 155 -12.10 -14.80 0.42
C GLU A 155 -11.67 -13.72 -0.58
N PRO A 156 -11.20 -14.12 -1.78
CA PRO A 156 -10.75 -13.18 -2.78
C PRO A 156 -11.91 -12.27 -3.21
N ILE A 157 -11.63 -10.97 -3.28
CA ILE A 157 -12.61 -10.01 -3.78
C ILE A 157 -12.90 -10.35 -5.25
N PRO A 158 -14.15 -10.59 -5.65
CA PRO A 158 -14.45 -10.93 -7.03
C PRO A 158 -13.97 -9.81 -7.96
N ASN A 159 -13.20 -10.19 -9.00
CA ASN A 159 -12.67 -9.28 -10.03
C ASN A 159 -13.75 -8.48 -10.78
N LYS A 160 -15.04 -8.80 -10.59
CA LYS A 160 -16.17 -7.98 -11.02
C LYS A 160 -16.37 -6.86 -10.00
N LEU A 161 -15.54 -5.82 -10.12
CA LEU A 161 -15.69 -4.55 -9.41
C LEU A 161 -17.14 -4.07 -9.55
N LEU A 162 -17.87 -4.00 -8.45
CA LEU A 162 -19.24 -3.49 -8.40
C LEU A 162 -19.20 -2.01 -8.83
N GLY A 163 -19.92 -1.66 -9.89
CA GLY A 163 -19.96 -0.29 -10.43
C GLY A 163 -19.78 -0.19 -11.95
N ALA A 164 -19.26 -1.24 -12.61
CA ALA A 164 -19.31 -1.30 -14.07
C ALA A 164 -20.76 -1.52 -14.52
N ARG A 165 -21.42 -0.46 -15.02
CA ARG A 165 -22.64 -0.59 -15.84
C ARG A 165 -22.34 -1.69 -16.87
N LYS A 166 -23.14 -2.78 -16.85
CA LYS A 166 -23.03 -3.89 -17.81
C LYS A 166 -23.22 -3.32 -19.22
N THR A 167 -22.16 -2.91 -19.90
CA THR A 167 -22.19 -2.75 -21.34
C THR A 167 -22.25 -4.16 -21.91
N LYS A 168 -23.46 -4.58 -22.29
CA LYS A 168 -23.70 -5.82 -23.03
C LYS A 168 -22.81 -5.80 -24.28
N LYS A 169 -21.65 -6.47 -24.24
CA LYS A 169 -20.92 -6.83 -25.45
C LYS A 169 -21.84 -7.75 -26.25
N LYS A 170 -22.50 -7.19 -27.27
CA LYS A 170 -23.25 -7.95 -28.27
C LYS A 170 -22.28 -8.99 -28.85
N GLY A 171 -22.62 -10.26 -28.67
CA GLY A 171 -21.84 -11.38 -29.20
C GLY A 171 -21.75 -11.27 -30.71
N GLY A 172 -20.54 -11.08 -31.22
CA GLY A 172 -20.25 -11.24 -32.63
C GLY A 172 -20.24 -12.73 -32.95
N THR A 173 -21.38 -13.24 -33.44
CA THR A 173 -21.42 -14.53 -34.14
C THR A 173 -20.51 -14.44 -35.37
N ARG A 174 -19.31 -15.04 -35.27
CA ARG A 174 -18.49 -15.34 -36.45
C ARG A 174 -19.24 -16.38 -37.29
N LYS A 175 -19.85 -15.96 -38.39
CA LYS A 175 -20.24 -16.86 -39.48
C LYS A 175 -18.94 -17.45 -40.05
N LYS A 176 -18.81 -18.77 -39.98
CA LYS A 176 -17.82 -19.52 -40.76
C LYS A 176 -18.25 -19.45 -42.23
N ALA A 177 -17.33 -19.03 -43.10
CA ALA A 177 -17.33 -19.30 -44.52
C ALA A 177 -16.18 -20.27 -44.79
#